data_AF-A0A5N5SK32-F1
#
_entry.id   AF-A0A5N5SK32-F1
#
_cell.length_a   1.000
_cell.length_b   1.000
_cell.length_c   1.000
_cell.angle_alpha   90.00
_cell.angle_beta   90.00
_cell.angle_gamma   90.00
#
_symmetry.space_group_name_H-M   'P 1'
#
loop_
_entity.id
_entity.type
_entity.pdbx_description
1 polymer ?
#
loop_
_entity_poly.entity_id
_entity_poly.type
_entity_poly.pdbx_seq_one_letter_code
_entity_poly.pdbx_strand_id
1 'polypeptide(L)'
;MINHINSIHMEKGYWIGFNEVMQNISVFYPGWRVRIYASSPDILFLQSIMENWTFINFCDIDNLPAPIYTVRPYPVTMWRFAPLGDDQVDVLLSRDLDSEILKREYDAVSEWLNSTNKSFHIMRDHPQHCVQILGGMWGIKIKNGLKKKRIRTLVQQMYERGFDESNTKRLINTLIFYIC
;
A
#
# COMPACT_ATOMS: atom_id res chain seq x y z
N MET A 1 7.11 -27.05 9.12
CA MET A 1 6.81 -25.62 9.34
C MET A 1 6.23 -24.91 8.11
N ILE A 2 6.17 -25.55 6.93
CA ILE A 2 5.60 -24.97 5.69
C ILE A 2 4.05 -25.08 5.66
N ASN A 3 3.48 -26.09 6.34
CA ASN A 3 2.04 -26.40 6.23
C ASN A 3 1.11 -25.43 6.96
N HIS A 4 1.59 -24.71 7.98
CA HIS A 4 0.73 -23.82 8.76
C HIS A 4 0.56 -22.43 8.12
N ILE A 5 1.57 -21.98 7.36
CA ILE A 5 1.54 -20.71 6.62
C ILE A 5 0.54 -20.84 5.45
N ASN A 6 0.59 -21.94 4.69
CA ASN A 6 -0.37 -22.19 3.61
C ASN A 6 -1.84 -22.20 4.08
N SER A 7 -2.10 -22.71 5.29
CA SER A 7 -3.46 -22.81 5.85
C SER A 7 -4.10 -21.45 6.19
N ILE A 8 -3.34 -20.49 6.76
CA ILE A 8 -3.89 -19.19 7.20
C ILE A 8 -4.23 -18.30 6.01
N HIS A 9 -3.40 -18.36 4.96
CA HIS A 9 -3.65 -17.64 3.74
C HIS A 9 -4.91 -18.23 3.07
N MET A 10 -4.99 -19.56 2.91
CA MET A 10 -6.04 -20.22 2.10
C MET A 10 -7.47 -19.95 2.57
N GLU A 11 -7.68 -19.66 3.86
CA GLU A 11 -9.01 -19.40 4.40
C GLU A 11 -9.65 -18.09 3.94
N LYS A 12 -8.87 -17.07 3.52
CA LYS A 12 -9.42 -15.73 3.28
C LYS A 12 -9.53 -15.32 1.81
N GLY A 13 -8.83 -15.99 0.89
CA GLY A 13 -9.01 -15.79 -0.55
C GLY A 13 -8.63 -14.40 -1.08
N TYR A 14 -7.89 -13.57 -0.34
CA TYR A 14 -7.52 -12.20 -0.75
C TYR A 14 -6.68 -12.11 -2.04
N TRP A 15 -6.20 -13.24 -2.54
CA TRP A 15 -5.49 -13.31 -3.80
C TRP A 15 -6.38 -13.61 -5.01
N ILE A 16 -7.63 -13.98 -4.77
CA ILE A 16 -8.60 -14.15 -5.83
C ILE A 16 -8.82 -12.77 -6.45
N GLY A 17 -8.60 -12.65 -7.76
CA GLY A 17 -8.71 -11.38 -8.46
C GLY A 17 -7.39 -10.62 -8.67
N PHE A 18 -6.24 -11.12 -8.18
CA PHE A 18 -4.96 -10.39 -8.32
C PHE A 18 -4.64 -10.00 -9.76
N ASN A 19 -4.71 -10.96 -10.68
CA ASN A 19 -4.32 -10.72 -12.06
C ASN A 19 -5.30 -9.78 -12.74
N GLU A 20 -6.59 -9.87 -12.42
CA GLU A 20 -7.63 -8.94 -12.87
C GLU A 20 -7.38 -7.51 -12.36
N VAL A 21 -7.01 -7.36 -11.08
CA VAL A 21 -6.63 -6.07 -10.51
C VAL A 21 -5.37 -5.52 -11.20
N MET A 22 -4.34 -6.35 -11.41
CA MET A 22 -3.10 -5.92 -12.10
C MET A 22 -3.36 -5.54 -13.56
N GLN A 23 -4.20 -6.30 -14.26
CA GLN A 23 -4.64 -5.99 -15.61
C GLN A 23 -5.35 -4.62 -15.64
N ASN A 24 -6.27 -4.37 -14.71
CA ASN A 24 -6.95 -3.07 -14.61
C ASN A 24 -5.97 -1.93 -14.28
N ILE A 25 -5.01 -2.14 -13.39
CA ILE A 25 -3.95 -1.15 -13.10
C ILE A 25 -3.14 -0.85 -14.36
N SER A 26 -2.78 -1.87 -15.16
CA SER A 26 -2.01 -1.67 -16.39
C SER A 26 -2.74 -0.79 -17.42
N VAL A 27 -4.08 -0.82 -17.40
CA VAL A 27 -4.94 -0.02 -18.28
C VAL A 27 -5.18 1.38 -17.71
N PHE A 28 -5.55 1.49 -16.43
CA PHE A 28 -5.92 2.77 -15.81
C PHE A 28 -4.70 3.61 -15.43
N TYR A 29 -3.60 2.98 -15.01
CA TYR A 29 -2.41 3.65 -14.49
C TYR A 29 -1.16 3.26 -15.30
N PRO A 30 -1.13 3.51 -16.61
CA PRO A 30 0.04 3.18 -17.43
C PRO A 30 1.27 3.93 -16.94
N GLY A 31 2.39 3.21 -16.80
CA GLY A 31 3.67 3.75 -16.35
C GLY A 31 3.84 3.80 -14.82
N TRP A 32 2.79 3.52 -14.05
CA TRP A 32 2.91 3.42 -12.61
C TRP A 32 3.48 2.06 -12.18
N ARG A 33 4.14 2.05 -11.04
CA ARG A 33 4.69 0.89 -10.34
C ARG A 33 3.75 0.47 -9.23
N VAL A 34 3.68 -0.82 -8.99
CA VAL A 34 2.93 -1.42 -7.91
C VAL A 34 3.90 -1.95 -6.86
N ARG A 35 3.97 -1.35 -5.68
CA ARG A 35 4.76 -1.92 -4.58
C ARG A 35 3.87 -2.78 -3.69
N ILE A 36 4.36 -3.95 -3.28
CA ILE A 36 3.65 -4.90 -2.42
C ILE A 36 4.50 -5.17 -1.19
N TYR A 37 4.01 -4.83 0.01
CA TYR A 37 4.74 -5.04 1.25
C TYR A 37 4.22 -6.31 1.93
N ALA A 38 5.07 -7.31 2.03
CA ALA A 38 4.72 -8.62 2.58
C ALA A 38 5.95 -9.31 3.18
N SER A 39 5.74 -10.38 3.95
CA SER A 39 6.85 -11.18 4.45
C SER A 39 7.48 -12.00 3.33
N SER A 40 8.77 -12.35 3.46
CA SER A 40 9.46 -13.24 2.51
C SER A 40 8.65 -14.50 2.11
N PRO A 41 8.03 -15.27 3.03
CA PRO A 41 7.16 -16.39 2.67
C PRO A 41 5.94 -16.00 1.83
N ASP A 42 5.30 -14.88 2.15
CA ASP A 42 4.12 -14.39 1.42
C ASP A 42 4.49 -13.93 0.01
N ILE A 43 5.64 -13.28 -0.14
CA ILE A 43 6.18 -12.88 -1.44
C ILE A 43 6.37 -14.11 -2.33
N LEU A 44 6.99 -15.18 -1.82
CA LEU A 44 7.18 -16.42 -2.57
C LEU A 44 5.85 -17.07 -2.97
N PHE A 45 4.87 -17.06 -2.05
CA PHE A 45 3.53 -17.56 -2.35
C PHE A 45 2.86 -16.74 -3.47
N LEU A 46 2.89 -15.41 -3.39
CA LEU A 46 2.30 -14.53 -4.39
C LEU A 46 2.96 -14.68 -5.76
N GLN A 47 4.29 -14.75 -5.79
CA GLN A 47 5.05 -15.02 -7.01
C GLN A 47 4.70 -16.37 -7.64
N SER A 48 4.22 -17.35 -6.85
CA SER A 48 3.82 -18.65 -7.38
C SER A 48 2.42 -18.67 -8.01
N ILE A 49 1.57 -17.69 -7.70
CA ILE A 49 0.16 -17.64 -8.18
C ILE A 49 -0.12 -16.47 -9.12
N MET A 50 0.70 -15.41 -9.09
CA MET A 50 0.53 -14.22 -9.91
C MET A 50 1.26 -14.37 -11.25
N GLU A 51 0.74 -13.73 -12.29
CA GLU A 51 1.49 -13.53 -13.52
C GLU A 51 2.72 -12.64 -13.28
N ASN A 52 3.72 -12.76 -14.15
CA ASN A 52 4.93 -11.97 -14.03
C ASN A 52 4.75 -10.55 -14.58
N TRP A 53 4.29 -9.64 -13.71
CA TRP A 53 4.09 -8.23 -14.05
C TRP A 53 5.36 -7.41 -13.80
N THR A 54 5.91 -6.81 -14.85
CA THR A 54 7.16 -6.03 -14.78
C THR A 54 7.06 -4.74 -13.97
N PHE A 55 5.85 -4.26 -13.70
CA PHE A 55 5.58 -3.07 -12.90
C PHE A 55 5.37 -3.37 -11.42
N ILE A 56 5.39 -4.64 -10.99
CA ILE A 56 5.27 -5.02 -9.58
C ILE A 56 6.66 -5.09 -8.92
N ASN A 57 6.76 -4.53 -7.72
CA ASN A 57 7.92 -4.63 -6.85
C ASN A 57 7.48 -5.19 -5.49
N PHE A 58 7.95 -6.37 -5.16
CA PHE A 58 7.79 -6.93 -3.81
C PHE A 58 8.80 -6.29 -2.85
N CYS A 59 8.30 -5.79 -1.72
CA CYS A 59 9.05 -5.15 -0.66
C CYS A 59 8.98 -6.04 0.58
N ASP A 60 10.08 -6.71 0.91
CA ASP A 60 10.15 -7.52 2.12
C ASP A 60 10.12 -6.62 3.36
N ILE A 61 9.12 -6.84 4.21
CA ILE A 61 8.88 -6.04 5.42
C ILE A 61 10.01 -6.11 6.45
N ASP A 62 10.95 -7.06 6.32
CA ASP A 62 12.14 -7.16 7.17
C ASP A 62 13.40 -6.53 6.56
N ASN A 63 13.35 -6.20 5.28
CA ASN A 63 14.53 -5.81 4.51
C ASN A 63 14.23 -4.55 3.68
N LEU A 64 13.70 -3.52 4.34
CA LEU A 64 13.42 -2.22 3.75
C LEU A 64 14.66 -1.31 3.75
N PRO A 65 14.74 -0.33 2.83
CA PRO A 65 15.82 0.66 2.88
C PRO A 65 15.74 1.53 4.15
N ALA A 66 16.88 2.13 4.50
CA ALA A 66 16.95 3.14 5.54
C ALA A 66 15.96 4.31 5.25
N PRO A 67 15.39 4.95 6.29
CA PRO A 67 15.66 4.74 7.72
C PRO A 67 14.73 3.71 8.38
N ILE A 68 13.80 3.10 7.63
CA ILE A 68 12.74 2.28 8.23
C ILE A 68 13.26 0.88 8.57
N TYR A 69 14.07 0.26 7.70
CA TYR A 69 14.65 -1.09 7.82
C TYR A 69 13.66 -2.25 7.94
N THR A 70 12.68 -2.16 8.85
CA THR A 70 11.60 -3.12 8.99
C THR A 70 10.30 -2.44 9.39
N VAL A 71 9.18 -2.96 8.90
CA VAL A 71 7.84 -2.62 9.40
C VAL A 71 7.15 -3.76 10.13
N ARG A 72 7.80 -4.93 10.26
CA ARG A 72 7.25 -6.13 10.91
C ARG A 72 6.69 -5.87 12.32
N PRO A 73 7.30 -5.04 13.18
CA PRO A 73 6.77 -4.78 14.52
C PRO A 73 5.43 -4.04 14.52
N TYR A 74 5.05 -3.39 13.41
CA TYR A 74 3.87 -2.54 13.33
C TYR A 74 2.65 -3.29 12.80
N PRO A 75 1.44 -2.86 13.21
CA PRO A 75 0.19 -3.33 12.62
C PRO A 75 0.25 -3.24 11.09
N VAL A 76 -0.31 -4.24 10.41
CA VAL A 76 -0.21 -4.33 8.94
C VAL A 76 -0.83 -3.12 8.25
N THR A 77 -1.86 -2.54 8.86
CA THR A 77 -2.49 -1.29 8.40
C THR A 77 -1.57 -0.07 8.40
N MET A 78 -0.43 -0.11 9.12
CA MET A 78 0.58 0.94 9.12
C MET A 78 1.65 0.74 8.05
N TRP A 79 1.78 -0.45 7.45
CA TRP A 79 2.80 -0.68 6.41
C TRP A 79 2.59 0.26 5.22
N ARG A 80 1.36 0.76 5.01
CA ARG A 80 0.93 1.67 3.93
C ARG A 80 1.59 3.05 3.94
N PHE A 81 2.31 3.35 5.00
CA PHE A 81 3.00 4.62 5.14
C PHE A 81 4.50 4.48 4.83
N ALA A 82 5.02 3.27 4.62
CA ALA A 82 6.45 3.04 4.45
C ALA A 82 7.09 3.78 3.26
N PRO A 83 6.47 3.89 2.07
CA PRO A 83 7.04 4.65 0.96
C PRO A 83 6.78 6.15 1.05
N LEU A 84 6.08 6.65 2.08
CA LEU A 84 5.97 8.10 2.28
C LEU A 84 7.35 8.69 2.59
N GLY A 85 7.80 9.60 1.72
CA GLY A 85 9.12 10.19 1.84
C GLY A 85 10.24 9.33 1.23
N ASP A 86 9.92 8.28 0.48
CA ASP A 86 10.87 7.67 -0.46
C ASP A 86 11.21 8.68 -1.57
N ASP A 87 12.50 8.82 -1.89
CA ASP A 87 12.96 9.74 -2.93
C ASP A 87 12.48 9.35 -4.33
N GLN A 88 12.15 8.07 -4.55
CA GLN A 88 11.61 7.55 -5.80
C GLN A 88 10.10 7.76 -5.95
N VAL A 89 9.41 8.23 -4.91
CA VAL A 89 7.95 8.34 -4.89
C VAL A 89 7.54 9.81 -4.91
N ASP A 90 7.00 10.26 -6.03
CA ASP A 90 6.44 11.61 -6.19
C ASP A 90 4.94 11.64 -5.94
N VAL A 91 4.26 10.56 -6.28
CA VAL A 91 2.84 10.36 -6.05
C VAL A 91 2.65 8.97 -5.47
N LEU A 92 1.80 8.89 -4.46
CA LEU A 92 1.45 7.63 -3.82
C LEU A 92 -0.06 7.52 -3.80
N LEU A 93 -0.58 6.38 -4.25
CA LEU A 93 -1.96 5.96 -4.01
C LEU A 93 -1.94 4.75 -3.10
N SER A 94 -2.64 4.81 -1.96
CA SER A 94 -2.78 3.67 -1.07
C SER A 94 -4.00 2.85 -1.44
N ARG A 95 -3.77 1.56 -1.67
CA ARG A 95 -4.79 0.60 -2.10
C ARG A 95 -4.67 -0.71 -1.34
N ASP A 96 -5.82 -1.28 -1.03
CA ASP A 96 -5.88 -2.64 -0.53
C ASP A 96 -5.88 -3.60 -1.73
N LEU A 97 -5.25 -4.76 -1.53
CA LEU A 97 -4.99 -5.74 -2.58
C LEU A 97 -6.27 -6.20 -3.28
N ASP A 98 -7.18 -6.64 -2.42
CA ASP A 98 -8.42 -7.34 -2.68
C ASP A 98 -9.53 -6.41 -3.18
N SER A 99 -9.17 -5.18 -3.54
CA SER A 99 -10.11 -4.15 -3.92
C SER A 99 -9.98 -3.82 -5.40
N GLU A 100 -11.03 -4.11 -6.16
CA GLU A 100 -11.14 -3.83 -7.59
C GLU A 100 -10.85 -2.35 -7.90
N ILE A 101 -10.17 -2.11 -9.04
CA ILE A 101 -9.98 -0.77 -9.59
C ILE A 101 -11.12 -0.47 -10.55
N LEU A 102 -12.03 0.39 -10.11
CA LEU A 102 -13.18 0.83 -10.90
C LEU A 102 -12.90 2.12 -11.66
N LYS A 103 -13.56 2.30 -12.80
CA LYS A 103 -13.45 3.54 -13.61
C LYS A 103 -13.76 4.80 -12.79
N ARG A 104 -14.75 4.75 -11.90
CA ARG A 104 -15.11 5.87 -11.01
C ARG A 104 -13.95 6.35 -10.14
N GLU A 105 -13.13 5.40 -9.67
CA GLU A 105 -11.98 5.68 -8.83
C GLU A 105 -10.87 6.31 -9.65
N TYR A 106 -10.60 5.74 -10.82
CA TYR A 106 -9.64 6.30 -11.76
C TYR A 106 -10.01 7.74 -12.15
N ASP A 107 -11.29 8.03 -12.44
CA ASP A 107 -11.73 9.36 -12.84
C ASP A 107 -11.49 10.38 -11.69
N ALA A 108 -11.81 10.01 -10.44
CA ALA A 108 -11.57 10.86 -9.27
C ALA A 108 -10.08 11.11 -9.02
N VAL A 109 -9.24 10.09 -9.17
CA VAL A 109 -7.79 10.21 -9.05
C VAL A 109 -7.24 11.06 -10.20
N SER A 110 -7.68 10.84 -11.43
CA SER A 110 -7.27 11.59 -12.62
C SER A 110 -7.60 13.07 -12.49
N GLU A 111 -8.81 13.42 -12.04
CA GLU A 111 -9.19 14.80 -11.74
C GLU A 111 -8.28 15.40 -10.65
N TRP A 112 -8.03 14.68 -9.55
CA TRP A 112 -7.15 15.17 -8.50
C TRP A 112 -5.70 15.41 -9.00
N LEU A 113 -5.18 14.51 -9.83
CA LEU A 113 -3.83 14.61 -10.38
C LEU A 113 -3.69 15.78 -11.35
N ASN A 114 -4.64 15.93 -12.26
CA ASN A 114 -4.53 16.81 -13.43
C ASN A 114 -5.20 18.17 -13.23
N SER A 115 -6.28 18.24 -12.44
CA SER A 115 -7.14 19.43 -12.33
C SER A 115 -6.95 20.18 -11.02
N THR A 116 -6.10 19.68 -10.10
CA THR A 116 -5.93 20.30 -8.78
C THR A 116 -4.47 20.43 -8.34
N ASN A 117 -4.22 21.48 -7.55
CA ASN A 117 -2.95 21.67 -6.82
C ASN A 117 -2.98 21.10 -5.39
N LYS A 118 -3.98 20.25 -5.06
CA LYS A 118 -4.13 19.69 -3.72
C LYS A 118 -3.07 18.59 -3.51
N SER A 119 -2.35 18.67 -2.38
CA SER A 119 -1.32 17.67 -2.06
C SER A 119 -1.90 16.31 -1.65
N PHE A 120 -3.15 16.25 -1.21
CA PHE A 120 -3.77 15.05 -0.64
C PHE A 120 -5.16 14.84 -1.23
N HIS A 121 -5.56 13.57 -1.37
CA HIS A 121 -6.85 13.14 -1.90
C HIS A 121 -7.38 11.97 -1.09
N ILE A 122 -8.67 11.96 -0.81
CA ILE A 122 -9.37 10.89 -0.09
C ILE A 122 -10.68 10.66 -0.81
N MET A 123 -11.02 9.40 -1.06
CA MET A 123 -12.34 9.00 -1.55
C MET A 123 -13.13 8.33 -0.43
N ARG A 124 -14.44 8.58 -0.45
CA ARG A 124 -15.42 7.95 0.44
C ARG A 124 -16.52 7.38 -0.44
N ASP A 125 -16.49 6.08 -0.63
CA ASP A 125 -17.38 5.37 -1.54
C ASP A 125 -18.48 4.57 -0.81
N HIS A 126 -18.47 4.56 0.53
CA HIS A 126 -19.49 3.92 1.37
C HIS A 126 -19.90 4.82 2.55
N PRO A 127 -21.20 4.85 2.95
CA PRO A 127 -21.68 5.69 4.05
C PRO A 127 -21.00 5.45 5.42
N GLN A 128 -20.44 4.25 5.64
CA GLN A 128 -19.72 3.93 6.87
C GLN A 128 -18.25 4.39 6.87
N HIS A 129 -17.76 4.89 5.75
CA HIS A 129 -16.41 5.45 5.65
C HIS A 129 -16.38 6.84 6.30
N CYS A 130 -16.48 6.88 7.63
CA CYS A 130 -16.56 8.12 8.43
C CYS A 130 -15.23 8.52 9.10
N VAL A 131 -14.24 7.62 9.13
CA VAL A 131 -12.91 7.89 9.69
C VAL A 131 -12.11 8.86 8.82
N GLN A 132 -11.16 9.61 9.40
CA GLN A 132 -10.44 10.67 8.69
C GLN A 132 -9.73 10.17 7.43
N ILE A 133 -8.94 9.10 7.55
CA ILE A 133 -8.24 8.44 6.44
C ILE A 133 -8.52 6.94 6.55
N LEU A 134 -9.06 6.36 5.47
CA LEU A 134 -9.28 4.92 5.36
C LEU A 134 -7.97 4.17 5.13
N GLY A 135 -8.04 2.85 5.19
CA GLY A 135 -6.89 2.03 4.83
C GLY A 135 -6.44 2.23 3.39
N GLY A 136 -7.35 2.07 2.44
CA GLY A 136 -7.12 2.41 1.03
C GLY A 136 -7.82 3.72 0.61
N MET A 137 -7.87 3.94 -0.70
CA MET A 137 -8.65 5.01 -1.36
C MET A 137 -8.19 6.45 -1.03
N TRP A 138 -6.91 6.64 -0.80
CA TRP A 138 -6.31 7.96 -0.63
C TRP A 138 -5.00 8.08 -1.41
N GLY A 139 -4.60 9.32 -1.69
CA GLY A 139 -3.34 9.59 -2.37
C GLY A 139 -2.68 10.88 -1.91
N ILE A 140 -1.36 10.97 -2.14
CA ILE A 140 -0.55 12.14 -1.80
C ILE A 140 0.46 12.47 -2.90
N LYS A 141 0.65 13.77 -3.17
CA LYS A 141 1.68 14.33 -4.07
C LYS A 141 2.80 14.95 -3.25
N ILE A 142 4.04 14.48 -3.40
CA ILE A 142 5.23 14.94 -2.68
C ILE A 142 6.36 15.28 -3.65
N LYS A 143 6.18 16.27 -4.51
CA LYS A 143 7.16 16.64 -5.55
C LYS A 143 8.40 17.42 -5.06
N ASN A 144 8.36 17.97 -3.85
CA ASN A 144 9.44 18.84 -3.35
C ASN A 144 10.35 18.07 -2.39
N GLY A 145 11.66 18.07 -2.63
CA GLY A 145 12.65 17.34 -1.82
C GLY A 145 12.65 17.72 -0.33
N LEU A 146 12.43 18.99 0.02
CA LEU A 146 12.30 19.41 1.43
C LEU A 146 11.03 18.82 2.07
N LYS A 147 9.92 18.75 1.31
CA LYS A 147 8.69 18.09 1.76
C LYS A 147 8.90 16.58 1.91
N LYS A 148 9.61 15.92 1.00
CA LYS A 148 9.97 14.50 1.12
C LYS A 148 10.76 14.23 2.41
N LYS A 149 11.80 15.03 2.67
CA LYS A 149 12.60 14.91 3.91
C LYS A 149 11.75 15.09 5.16
N ARG A 150 10.87 16.10 5.20
CA ARG A 150 9.97 16.34 6.33
C ARG A 150 8.99 15.18 6.53
N ILE A 151 8.39 14.67 5.45
CA ILE A 151 7.47 13.52 5.52
C ILE A 151 8.20 12.27 5.99
N ARG A 152 9.41 12.01 5.50
CA ARG A 152 10.25 10.90 5.98
C ARG A 152 10.47 10.96 7.49
N THR A 153 10.78 12.15 8.03
CA THR A 153 10.90 12.34 9.48
C THR A 153 9.57 12.09 10.21
N LEU A 154 8.45 12.56 9.68
CA LEU A 154 7.12 12.34 10.29
C LEU A 154 6.72 10.86 10.30
N VAL A 155 7.01 10.14 9.21
CA VAL A 155 6.76 8.70 9.08
C VAL A 155 7.61 7.92 10.08
N GLN A 156 8.89 8.27 10.22
CA GLN A 156 9.77 7.68 11.23
C GLN A 156 9.22 7.92 12.65
N GLN A 157 8.85 9.15 12.98
CA GLN A 157 8.24 9.47 14.27
C GLN A 157 6.92 8.75 14.50
N MET A 158 6.11 8.54 13.46
CA MET A 158 4.87 7.78 13.53
C MET A 158 5.15 6.32 13.89
N TYR A 159 6.16 5.70 13.28
CA TYR A 159 6.57 4.35 13.62
C TYR A 159 7.20 4.26 15.02
N GLU A 160 7.99 5.24 15.45
CA GLU A 160 8.53 5.31 16.81
C GLU A 160 7.44 5.47 17.88
N ARG A 161 6.39 6.26 17.61
CA ARG A 161 5.27 6.52 18.54
C ARG A 161 4.15 5.50 18.49
N GLY A 162 4.01 4.77 17.39
CA GLY A 162 2.95 3.77 17.20
C GLY A 162 3.05 2.54 18.12
N PHE A 163 4.10 2.48 18.95
CA PHE A 163 4.31 1.44 19.95
C PHE A 163 3.89 1.93 21.34
N ASP A 164 2.59 1.81 21.64
CA ASP A 164 2.06 1.73 23.01
C ASP A 164 1.21 0.46 23.09
N GLU A 165 1.67 -0.54 23.86
CA GLU A 165 1.34 -1.97 23.75
C GLU A 165 -0.13 -2.34 24.06
N SER A 166 -1.00 -1.39 24.39
CA SER A 166 -2.20 -1.72 25.16
C SER A 166 -3.43 -2.18 24.38
N ASN A 167 -3.53 -2.10 23.04
CA ASN A 167 -4.84 -2.40 22.42
C ASN A 167 -4.94 -2.84 20.94
N THR A 168 -3.87 -3.28 20.29
CA THR A 168 -4.00 -3.64 18.86
C THR A 168 -4.20 -5.14 18.66
N LYS A 169 -5.47 -5.54 18.51
CA LYS A 169 -5.84 -6.86 17.95
C LYS A 169 -5.04 -7.09 16.67
N ARG A 170 -4.41 -8.28 16.57
CA ARG A 170 -3.73 -8.78 15.37
C ARG A 170 -4.66 -8.74 14.15
N LEU A 171 -4.65 -7.63 13.42
CA LEU A 171 -5.08 -7.57 12.03
C LEU A 171 -3.85 -7.94 11.20
N ILE A 172 -3.69 -9.24 11.03
CA ILE A 172 -2.76 -9.84 10.09
C ILE A 172 -3.33 -9.61 8.67
N ASN A 173 -2.49 -9.04 7.82
CA ASN A 173 -2.57 -8.96 6.35
C ASN A 173 -3.49 -7.90 5.73
N THR A 174 -2.91 -6.74 5.47
CA THR A 174 -3.20 -5.92 4.29
C THR A 174 -1.93 -5.95 3.44
N LEU A 175 -1.94 -6.71 2.35
CA LEU A 175 -1.03 -6.38 1.28
C LEU A 175 -1.45 -5.01 0.76
N ILE A 176 -0.55 -4.05 0.91
CA ILE A 176 -0.81 -2.69 0.46
C ILE A 176 -0.16 -2.53 -0.88
N PHE A 177 -0.97 -2.12 -1.84
CA PHE A 177 -0.52 -1.61 -3.12
C PHE A 177 -0.21 -0.14 -3.02
N TYR A 178 0.90 0.21 -3.65
CA TYR A 178 1.24 1.57 -3.99
C TYR A 178 1.23 1.67 -5.47
N ILE A 179 0.36 2.50 -6.02
CA ILE A 179 0.52 2.97 -7.39
C ILE A 179 1.51 4.14 -7.23
N CYS A 180 2.76 3.98 -7.70
CA CYS A 180 3.82 5.02 -7.75
C CYS A 180 4.17 5.43 -9.18
#